data_AF-A0A6I3GBB5-F1
#
_entry.id   AF-A0A6I3GBB5-F1
#
_cell.length_a   1.000
_cell.length_b   1.000
_cell.length_c   1.000
_cell.angle_alpha   90.00
_cell.angle_beta   90.00
_cell.angle_gamma   90.00
#
_symmetry.space_group_name_H-M   'P 1'
#
loop_
_entity.id
_entity.type
_entity.pdbx_description
1 polymer ?
#
loop_
_entity_poly.entity_id
_entity_poly.type
_entity_poly.pdbx_seq_one_letter_code
_entity_poly.pdbx_strand_id
1 'polypeptide(L)'
;MFRKRSKSNPPEVVAYDATPVAEVQSRVHTTVMGQITSIKTQPSRGLPNLVMKVTDESGSATVTWSGRRSIGGITLGRKILITGVAMRTGGIVAFVNPEYQLLA
;
A
#
# COMPACT_ATOMS: atom_id res chain seq x y z
N MET A 1 -2.25 -40.13 23.60
CA MET A 1 -1.21 -39.88 22.57
C MET A 1 -1.29 -38.40 22.20
N PHE A 2 -0.44 -37.56 22.79
CA PHE A 2 -0.53 -36.09 22.66
C PHE A 2 0.26 -35.60 21.44
N ARG A 3 -0.44 -35.02 20.46
CA ARG A 3 0.17 -34.45 19.25
C ARG A 3 0.88 -33.15 19.62
N LYS A 4 2.21 -33.13 19.59
CA LYS A 4 3.01 -31.90 19.77
C LYS A 4 2.52 -30.84 18.78
N ARG A 5 1.99 -29.72 19.27
CA ARG A 5 1.78 -28.52 18.46
C ARG A 5 3.14 -28.08 17.92
N SER A 6 3.30 -28.10 16.61
CA SER A 6 4.43 -27.46 15.94
C SER A 6 4.41 -25.98 16.30
N LYS A 7 5.50 -25.46 16.89
CA LYS A 7 5.70 -24.03 17.05
C LYS A 7 5.70 -23.43 15.64
N SER A 8 4.73 -22.58 15.32
CA SER A 8 4.77 -21.77 14.10
C SER A 8 6.00 -20.88 14.18
N ASN A 9 6.88 -20.96 13.17
CA ASN A 9 7.98 -20.02 13.03
C ASN A 9 7.39 -18.60 13.01
N PRO A 10 7.98 -17.61 13.69
CA PRO A 10 7.55 -16.22 13.51
C PRO A 10 7.66 -15.87 12.01
N PRO A 11 6.73 -15.05 11.47
CA PRO A 11 6.80 -14.65 10.07
C PRO A 11 8.16 -14.02 9.82
N GLU A 12 8.89 -14.58 8.85
CA GLU A 12 10.18 -14.08 8.41
C GLU A 12 10.02 -12.60 8.00
N VAL A 13 10.77 -11.72 8.66
CA VAL A 13 10.74 -10.29 8.35
C VAL A 13 11.56 -10.10 7.09
N VAL A 14 10.90 -10.21 5.93
CA VAL A 14 11.51 -9.85 4.65
C VAL A 14 11.72 -8.33 4.65
N ALA A 15 12.98 -7.90 4.64
CA ALA A 15 13.33 -6.51 4.45
C ALA A 15 13.10 -6.14 2.98
N TYR A 16 12.18 -5.21 2.72
CA TYR A 16 11.97 -4.65 1.38
C TYR A 16 12.71 -3.33 1.29
N ASP A 17 13.36 -3.07 0.15
CA ASP A 17 13.93 -1.76 -0.16
C ASP A 17 12.79 -0.76 -0.42
N ALA A 18 12.35 -0.11 0.65
CA ALA A 18 11.21 0.79 0.65
C ALA A 18 11.55 2.05 1.45
N THR A 19 11.25 3.20 0.85
CA THR A 19 11.35 4.50 1.49
C THR A 19 10.23 4.64 2.53
N PRO A 20 10.51 5.08 3.78
CA PRO A 20 9.48 5.44 4.73
C PRO A 20 8.56 6.52 4.14
N VAL A 21 7.26 6.39 4.33
CA VAL A 21 6.28 7.34 3.78
C VAL A 21 6.57 8.79 4.19
N ALA A 22 7.08 9.04 5.40
CA ALA A 22 7.46 10.38 5.85
C ALA A 22 8.59 11.00 5.02
N GLU A 23 9.49 10.18 4.47
CA GLU A 23 10.69 10.61 3.75
C GLU A 23 10.51 10.69 2.23
N VAL A 24 9.37 10.23 1.71
CA VAL A 24 9.05 10.27 0.28
C VAL A 24 9.18 11.69 -0.28
N GLN A 25 9.98 11.84 -1.33
CA GLN A 25 10.14 13.10 -2.05
C GLN A 25 9.16 13.21 -3.22
N SER A 26 8.67 14.42 -3.48
CA SER A 26 7.74 14.68 -4.58
C SER A 26 8.46 14.55 -5.93
N ARG A 27 7.76 14.01 -6.94
CA ARG A 27 8.25 13.83 -8.32
C ARG A 27 9.48 12.91 -8.46
N VAL A 28 9.75 12.09 -7.44
CA VAL A 28 10.79 11.06 -7.47
C VAL A 28 10.12 9.69 -7.59
N HIS A 29 10.70 8.83 -8.42
CA HIS A 29 10.29 7.43 -8.50
C HIS A 29 10.74 6.70 -7.23
N THR A 30 9.79 6.21 -6.44
CA THR A 30 10.04 5.63 -5.12
C THR A 30 9.17 4.40 -4.91
N THR A 31 9.60 3.54 -3.99
CA THR A 31 8.85 2.40 -3.49
C THR A 31 8.54 2.62 -2.02
N VAL A 32 7.28 2.47 -1.61
CA VAL A 32 6.88 2.45 -0.19
C VAL A 32 6.29 1.09 0.15
N MET A 33 6.46 0.66 1.41
CA MET A 33 5.88 -0.56 1.95
C MET A 33 4.94 -0.19 3.10
N GLY A 34 3.77 -0.81 3.16
CA GLY A 34 2.90 -0.62 4.31
C GLY A 34 1.70 -1.55 4.31
N GLN A 35 0.81 -1.34 5.27
CA GLN A 35 -0.44 -2.07 5.40
C GLN A 35 -1.60 -1.27 4.79
N ILE A 36 -2.52 -1.97 4.13
CA ILE A 36 -3.74 -1.38 3.60
C ILE A 36 -4.71 -1.11 4.76
N THR A 37 -4.94 0.17 5.07
CA THR A 37 -5.77 0.59 6.22
C THR A 37 -7.13 1.13 5.81
N SER A 38 -7.33 1.50 4.55
CA SER A 38 -8.62 1.94 4.03
C SER A 38 -8.74 1.62 2.55
N ILE A 39 -9.93 1.23 2.11
CA ILE A 39 -10.28 1.04 0.70
C ILE A 39 -11.64 1.71 0.49
N LYS A 40 -11.75 2.55 -0.54
CA LYS A 40 -13.01 3.17 -0.94
C LYS A 40 -13.07 3.29 -2.47
N THR A 41 -14.27 3.16 -3.02
CA THR A 41 -14.54 3.53 -4.41
C THR A 41 -15.15 4.92 -4.43
N GLN A 42 -14.50 5.87 -5.10
CA GLN A 42 -15.00 7.25 -5.22
C GLN A 42 -15.64 7.47 -6.60
N PRO A 43 -16.85 8.05 -6.67
CA PRO A 43 -17.39 8.54 -7.94
C PRO A 43 -16.49 9.62 -8.52
N SER A 44 -16.17 9.55 -9.81
CA SER A 44 -15.44 10.58 -10.53
C SER A 44 -16.20 10.95 -11.81
N ARG A 45 -15.90 12.10 -12.43
CA ARG A 45 -16.52 12.51 -13.71
C ARG A 45 -16.05 11.58 -14.83
N GLY A 46 -16.74 10.45 -14.99
CA GLY A 46 -16.38 9.40 -15.94
C GLY A 46 -16.34 8.05 -15.24
N LEU A 47 -15.13 7.50 -15.07
CA LEU A 47 -14.93 6.17 -14.50
C LEU A 47 -14.66 6.25 -12.99
N PRO A 48 -15.07 5.25 -12.19
CA PRO A 48 -14.85 5.25 -10.74
C PRO A 48 -13.37 5.18 -10.39
N ASN A 49 -12.98 5.75 -9.25
CA ASN A 49 -11.62 5.66 -8.72
C ASN A 49 -11.59 4.69 -7.54
N LEU A 50 -10.64 3.75 -7.55
CA LEU A 50 -10.29 2.98 -6.37
C LEU A 50 -9.26 3.79 -5.59
N VAL A 51 -9.62 4.21 -4.38
CA VAL A 51 -8.75 4.97 -3.49
C VAL A 51 -8.44 4.12 -2.27
N MET A 52 -7.17 4.04 -1.94
CA MET A 52 -6.65 3.24 -0.85
C MET A 52 -5.73 4.07 0.04
N LYS A 53 -5.70 3.75 1.33
CA LYS A 53 -4.70 4.25 2.26
C LYS A 53 -3.72 3.13 2.60
N VAL A 54 -2.44 3.39 2.40
CA VAL A 54 -1.33 2.53 2.83
C VAL A 54 -0.62 3.24 3.98
N THR A 55 -0.38 2.53 5.07
CA THR A 55 0.20 3.10 6.30
C THR A 55 1.38 2.26 6.74
N ASP A 56 2.49 2.94 7.05
CA ASP A 56 3.66 2.38 7.70
C ASP A 56 3.85 3.05 9.07
N GLU A 57 4.97 2.78 9.74
CA GLU A 57 5.27 3.37 11.06
C GLU A 57 5.51 4.88 11.00
N SER A 58 5.87 5.41 9.82
CA SER A 58 6.25 6.82 9.63
C SER A 58 5.08 7.70 9.19
N GLY A 59 4.05 7.13 8.57
CA GLY A 59 2.91 7.88 8.08
C GLY A 59 2.03 7.10 7.11
N SER A 60 1.34 7.84 6.23
CA SER A 60 0.38 7.24 5.31
C SER A 60 0.39 7.85 3.92
N ALA A 61 0.29 6.99 2.91
CA ALA A 61 0.17 7.35 1.51
C ALA A 61 -1.24 7.05 1.00
N THR A 62 -1.77 7.94 0.18
CA THR A 62 -3.01 7.71 -0.58
C THR A 62 -2.66 7.14 -1.94
N VAL A 63 -3.24 6.01 -2.31
CA VAL A 63 -3.01 5.38 -3.60
C VAL A 63 -4.31 5.37 -4.37
N THR A 64 -4.30 5.88 -5.60
CA THR A 64 -5.49 5.96 -6.45
C THR A 64 -5.27 5.23 -7.75
N TRP A 65 -6.17 4.29 -8.08
CA TRP A 65 -6.29 3.75 -9.44
C TRP A 65 -7.54 4.28 -10.11
N SER A 66 -7.34 5.02 -11.20
CA SER A 66 -8.41 5.58 -12.01
C SER A 66 -9.10 4.49 -12.83
N GLY A 67 -10.42 4.60 -12.94
CA GLY A 67 -11.25 3.68 -13.72
C GLY A 67 -11.42 2.27 -13.14
N ARG A 68 -10.92 2.03 -11.92
CA ARG A 68 -11.08 0.74 -11.23
C ARG A 68 -12.06 0.87 -10.08
N ARG A 69 -12.94 -0.12 -9.94
CA ARG A 69 -13.79 -0.27 -8.74
C ARG A 69 -13.11 -1.11 -7.67
N SER A 70 -12.31 -2.07 -8.10
CA SER A 70 -11.59 -3.04 -7.28
C SER A 70 -10.37 -3.57 -8.03
N ILE A 71 -9.43 -4.16 -7.30
CA ILE A 71 -8.28 -4.91 -7.82
C ILE A 71 -8.21 -6.20 -7.01
N GLY A 72 -8.03 -7.34 -7.68
CA GLY A 72 -7.95 -8.65 -7.02
C GLY A 72 -6.83 -8.69 -5.98
N GLY A 73 -7.11 -9.26 -4.81
CA GLY A 73 -6.13 -9.43 -3.73
C GLY A 73 -5.80 -8.18 -2.91
N ILE A 74 -6.24 -6.99 -3.34
CA ILE A 74 -6.19 -5.77 -2.52
C ILE A 74 -7.34 -5.82 -1.51
N THR A 75 -7.02 -6.17 -0.27
CA THR A 75 -7.96 -6.21 0.87
C THR A 75 -7.38 -5.49 2.08
N LEU A 76 -8.25 -5.04 2.98
CA LEU A 76 -7.82 -4.44 4.25
C LEU A 76 -6.89 -5.37 5.01
N GLY A 77 -5.90 -4.78 5.67
CA GLY A 77 -4.95 -5.48 6.53
C GLY A 77 -3.79 -6.16 5.81
N ARG A 78 -3.81 -6.28 4.47
CA ARG A 78 -2.70 -6.86 3.69
C ARG A 78 -1.52 -5.90 3.64
N LYS A 79 -0.30 -6.45 3.62
CA LYS A 79 0.92 -5.72 3.31
C LYS A 79 1.11 -5.59 1.80
N ILE A 80 1.57 -4.44 1.35
CA ILE A 80 1.70 -4.10 -0.06
C ILE A 80 2.91 -3.20 -0.29
N LEU A 81 3.60 -3.42 -1.41
CA LEU A 81 4.54 -2.46 -1.97
C LEU A 81 3.83 -1.61 -3.02
N ILE A 82 4.11 -0.31 -3.00
CA ILE A 82 3.61 0.65 -3.98
C ILE A 82 4.81 1.34 -4.60
N THR A 83 4.93 1.23 -5.92
CA THR A 83 6.06 1.80 -6.67
C THR A 83 5.55 2.74 -7.74
N GLY A 84 6.13 3.93 -7.79
CA GLY A 84 5.81 4.92 -8.80
C GLY A 84 6.30 6.31 -8.43
N VAL A 85 5.80 7.32 -9.15
CA VAL A 85 6.13 8.71 -8.85
C VAL A 85 5.16 9.26 -7.81
N ALA A 86 5.69 9.64 -6.65
CA ALA A 86 4.90 10.22 -5.58
C ALA A 86 4.68 11.71 -5.79
N MET A 87 3.52 12.20 -5.37
CA MET A 87 3.26 13.62 -5.16
C MET A 87 3.14 13.90 -3.68
N ARG A 88 3.81 14.96 -3.19
CA ARG A 88 3.65 15.44 -1.82
C ARG A 88 2.98 16.82 -1.81
N THR A 89 1.87 16.98 -1.10
CA THR A 89 1.18 18.26 -0.94
C THR A 89 0.56 18.33 0.45
N GLY A 90 0.88 19.37 1.23
CA GLY A 90 0.33 19.55 2.59
C GLY A 90 0.60 18.37 3.53
N GLY A 91 1.76 17.71 3.41
CA GLY A 91 2.12 16.52 4.20
C GLY A 91 1.51 15.21 3.72
N ILE A 92 0.61 15.25 2.75
CA ILE A 92 -0.03 14.07 2.17
C ILE A 92 0.84 13.54 1.04
N VAL A 93 1.20 12.25 1.11
CA VAL A 93 1.83 11.51 0.01
C VAL A 93 0.74 10.85 -0.82
N ALA A 94 0.82 11.00 -2.14
CA ALA A 94 -0.13 10.41 -3.06
C ALA A 94 0.56 9.73 -4.24
N PHE A 95 0.01 8.58 -4.65
CA PHE A 95 0.37 7.88 -5.87
C PHE A 95 -0.86 7.75 -6.75
N VAL A 96 -0.69 7.98 -8.05
CA VAL A 96 -1.75 7.82 -9.06
C VAL A 96 -1.32 6.76 -10.04
N ASN A 97 -2.16 5.73 -10.19
CA ASN A 97 -1.93 4.54 -11.01
C ASN A 97 -0.55 3.89 -10.83
N PRO A 98 -0.06 3.69 -9.59
CA PRO A 98 1.24 3.08 -9.40
C PRO A 98 1.21 1.58 -9.70
N GLU A 99 2.41 1.02 -9.80
CA GLU A 99 2.65 -0.41 -9.69
C GLU A 99 2.43 -0.86 -8.24
N TYR A 100 2.02 -2.12 -8.07
CA TYR A 100 1.85 -2.70 -6.74
C TYR A 100 2.26 -4.15 -6.72
N GLN A 101 2.75 -4.58 -5.56
CA GLN A 101 3.02 -5.98 -5.26
C GLN A 101 2.41 -6.33 -3.91
N LEU A 102 1.51 -7.32 -3.91
CA LEU A 102 0.95 -7.88 -2.68
C LEU A 102 1.99 -8.79 -2.03
N LEU A 103 2.22 -8.58 -0.74
CA LEU A 103 3.14 -9.40 0.03
C LEU A 103 2.39 -10.60 0.63
N ALA A 104 3.08 -11.72 0.75
CA ALA A 104 2.54 -12.99 1.26
C ALA A 104 2.32 -12.95 2.78
#